data_AF-A0A3N5DZG9-F1
#
_entry.id   AF-A0A3N5DZG9-F1
#
_cell.length_a   1.000
_cell.length_b   1.000
_cell.length_c   1.000
_cell.angle_alpha   90.00
_cell.angle_beta   90.00
_cell.angle_gamma   90.00
#
_symmetry.space_group_name_H-M   'P 1'
#
loop_
_entity.id
_entity.type
_entity.pdbx_description
1 polymer ?
#
loop_
_entity_poly.entity_id
_entity_poly.type
_entity_poly.pdbx_seq_one_letter_code
_entity_poly.pdbx_strand_id
1 'polypeptide(L)'
;MNPLNGYISHLTRSTFISAKASLVDVVKFGPPFPRLLDELEASQWYSREQLEELQSRKLQALIRHAYQNVPYYRDLFDRLRLRPDDIKAPADLKKLPVLEKEAVRNCPCDFVARNHSRMK
;
A
#
# COMPACT_ATOMS: atom_id res chain seq x y z
N MET A 1 40.07 -35.07 -24.74
CA MET A 1 38.80 -35.71 -24.36
C MET A 1 38.49 -35.34 -22.91
N ASN A 2 37.49 -34.49 -22.66
CA ASN A 2 36.67 -34.61 -21.45
C ASN A 2 35.31 -33.89 -21.68
N PRO A 3 34.31 -34.59 -22.25
CA PRO A 3 33.07 -33.97 -22.73
C PRO A 3 32.07 -33.60 -21.61
N LEU A 4 32.43 -33.76 -20.33
CA LEU A 4 31.51 -33.59 -19.20
C LEU A 4 31.54 -32.20 -18.55
N ASN A 5 32.52 -31.34 -18.88
CA ASN A 5 32.67 -30.04 -18.22
C ASN A 5 31.73 -28.94 -18.77
N GLY A 6 31.08 -29.18 -19.91
CA GLY A 6 30.12 -28.25 -20.53
C GLY A 6 28.68 -28.45 -20.07
N TYR A 7 28.34 -29.58 -19.45
CA TYR A 7 26.96 -29.92 -19.08
C TYR A 7 26.56 -29.39 -17.68
N ILE A 8 27.53 -29.11 -16.82
CA ILE A 8 27.31 -28.71 -15.42
C ILE A 8 26.99 -27.20 -15.29
N SER A 9 27.36 -26.36 -16.27
CA SER A 9 27.16 -24.90 -16.23
C SER A 9 25.74 -24.42 -16.55
N HIS A 10 24.90 -25.27 -17.17
CA HIS A 10 23.51 -24.94 -17.51
C HIS A 10 22.50 -25.33 -16.40
N LEU A 11 22.83 -26.32 -15.57
CA LEU A 11 21.98 -26.77 -14.46
C LEU A 11 22.03 -25.84 -13.24
N THR A 12 23.14 -25.14 -13.01
CA THR A 12 23.33 -24.25 -11.84
C THR A 12 22.63 -22.90 -11.98
N ARG A 13 22.34 -22.43 -13.21
CA ARG A 13 21.56 -21.20 -13.44
C ARG A 13 20.06 -21.40 -13.17
N SER A 14 19.52 -22.57 -13.50
CA SER A 14 18.10 -22.90 -13.34
C SER A 14 17.67 -22.96 -11.86
N THR A 15 18.48 -23.58 -11.01
CA THR A 15 18.20 -23.69 -9.57
C THR A 15 18.28 -22.36 -8.85
N PHE A 16 19.22 -21.48 -9.25
CA PHE A 16 19.38 -20.15 -8.65
C PHE A 16 18.22 -19.21 -9.00
N ILE A 17 17.69 -19.30 -10.23
CA ILE A 17 16.50 -18.55 -10.65
C ILE A 17 15.28 -19.03 -9.87
N SER A 18 15.10 -20.35 -9.72
CA SER A 18 14.00 -20.92 -8.94
C SER A 18 14.05 -20.49 -7.47
N ALA A 19 15.22 -20.54 -6.83
CA ALA A 19 15.38 -20.09 -5.45
C ALA A 19 15.11 -18.59 -5.26
N LYS A 20 15.55 -17.74 -6.20
CA LYS A 20 15.23 -16.31 -6.17
C LYS A 20 13.76 -16.03 -6.47
N ALA A 21 13.13 -16.77 -7.39
CA ALA A 21 11.71 -16.66 -7.67
C ALA A 21 10.89 -17.01 -6.42
N SER A 22 11.17 -18.14 -5.77
CA SER A 22 10.51 -18.53 -4.52
C SER A 22 10.70 -17.51 -3.40
N LEU A 23 11.89 -16.90 -3.25
CA LEU A 23 12.11 -15.82 -2.29
C LEU A 23 11.29 -14.56 -2.64
N VAL A 24 11.25 -14.19 -3.92
CA VAL A 24 10.45 -13.05 -4.40
C VAL A 24 8.96 -13.32 -4.18
N ASP A 25 8.49 -14.54 -4.41
CA ASP A 25 7.11 -14.93 -4.22
C ASP A 25 6.72 -14.96 -2.74
N VAL A 26 7.60 -15.43 -1.84
CA VAL A 26 7.38 -15.35 -0.38
C VAL A 26 7.35 -13.90 0.11
N VAL A 27 8.18 -13.02 -0.46
CA VAL A 27 8.21 -11.60 -0.11
C VAL A 27 7.01 -10.84 -0.70
N LYS A 28 6.58 -11.18 -1.92
CA LYS A 28 5.42 -10.55 -2.59
C LYS A 28 4.08 -11.06 -2.07
N PHE A 29 4.00 -12.36 -1.78
CA PHE A 29 2.78 -13.07 -1.40
C PHE A 29 2.88 -13.59 0.05
N GLY A 30 3.26 -12.71 0.97
CA GLY A 30 3.38 -13.05 2.39
C GLY A 30 2.05 -13.43 3.05
N PRO A 31 2.05 -13.71 4.37
CA PRO A 31 0.86 -14.15 5.11
C PRO A 31 -0.42 -13.30 4.96
N PRO A 32 -0.40 -11.97 4.78
CA PRO A 32 -1.64 -11.22 4.55
C PRO A 32 -2.19 -11.37 3.12
N PHE A 33 -1.40 -11.90 2.18
CA PHE A 33 -1.75 -11.92 0.75
C PHE A 33 -3.00 -12.73 0.42
N PRO A 34 -3.23 -13.95 0.95
CA PRO A 34 -4.44 -14.72 0.61
C PRO A 34 -5.73 -13.96 0.94
N ARG A 35 -5.79 -13.30 2.11
CA ARG A 35 -6.96 -12.49 2.50
C ARG A 35 -7.19 -11.31 1.56
N LEU A 36 -6.11 -10.64 1.15
CA LEU A 36 -6.20 -9.55 0.19
C LEU A 36 -6.67 -10.07 -1.18
N LEU A 37 -6.19 -11.23 -1.62
CA LEU A 37 -6.60 -11.85 -2.87
C LEU A 37 -8.08 -12.21 -2.84
N ASP A 38 -8.56 -12.85 -1.77
CA ASP A 38 -9.98 -13.18 -1.58
C ASP A 38 -10.86 -11.92 -1.65
N GLU A 39 -10.45 -10.81 -1.01
CA GLU A 39 -11.16 -9.53 -1.11
C GLU A 39 -11.21 -9.01 -2.55
N LEU A 40 -10.10 -9.08 -3.28
CA LEU A 40 -10.01 -8.62 -4.67
C LEU A 40 -10.87 -9.48 -5.61
N GLU A 41 -10.78 -10.81 -5.49
CA GLU A 41 -11.57 -11.77 -6.26
C GLU A 41 -13.07 -11.66 -6.00
N ALA A 42 -13.48 -11.33 -4.78
CA ALA A 42 -14.88 -11.03 -4.50
C ALA A 42 -15.29 -9.69 -5.12
N SER A 43 -14.48 -8.64 -4.95
CA SER A 43 -14.83 -7.27 -5.37
C SER A 43 -14.91 -7.07 -6.88
N GLN A 44 -14.28 -7.94 -7.69
CA GLN A 44 -14.32 -7.85 -9.16
C GLN A 44 -15.75 -8.00 -9.73
N TRP A 45 -16.64 -8.64 -8.98
CA TRP A 45 -18.03 -8.92 -9.38
C TRP A 45 -19.04 -7.98 -8.71
N TYR A 46 -18.58 -6.97 -7.98
CA TYR A 46 -19.45 -6.05 -7.27
C TYR A 46 -20.21 -5.15 -8.24
N SER A 47 -21.45 -4.83 -7.89
CA SER A 47 -22.19 -3.75 -8.54
C SER A 47 -21.49 -2.42 -8.30
N ARG A 48 -21.87 -1.41 -9.07
CA ARG A 48 -21.32 -0.07 -8.91
C ARG A 48 -21.57 0.49 -7.50
N GLU A 49 -22.77 0.30 -6.98
CA GLU A 49 -23.18 0.77 -5.66
C GLU A 49 -22.36 0.10 -4.56
N GLN A 50 -22.11 -1.21 -4.70
CA GLN A 50 -21.27 -1.99 -3.79
C GLN A 50 -19.82 -1.49 -3.80
N LEU A 51 -19.27 -1.16 -4.98
CA LEU A 51 -17.93 -0.58 -5.10
C LEU A 51 -17.85 0.80 -4.47
N GLU A 52 -18.85 1.66 -4.70
CA GLU A 52 -18.89 3.02 -4.14
C GLU A 52 -19.00 2.99 -2.60
N GLU A 53 -19.78 2.06 -2.03
CA GLU A 53 -19.84 1.84 -0.59
C GLU A 53 -18.50 1.32 -0.03
N LEU A 54 -17.89 0.33 -0.69
CA LEU A 54 -16.58 -0.21 -0.30
C LEU A 54 -15.50 0.88 -0.30
N GLN A 55 -15.44 1.69 -1.37
CA GLN A 55 -14.51 2.81 -1.50
C GLN A 55 -14.73 3.84 -0.39
N SER A 56 -15.99 4.21 -0.13
CA SER A 56 -16.33 5.18 0.92
C SER A 56 -15.92 4.69 2.30
N ARG A 57 -16.19 3.41 2.63
CA ARG A 57 -15.77 2.79 3.89
C ARG A 57 -14.25 2.76 4.05
N LYS A 58 -13.52 2.30 3.03
CA LYS A 58 -12.05 2.25 3.05
C LYS A 58 -11.44 3.66 3.15
N LEU A 59 -12.02 4.63 2.45
CA LEU A 59 -11.60 6.03 2.50
C LEU A 59 -11.77 6.64 3.90
N GLN A 60 -12.94 6.47 4.52
CA GLN A 60 -13.19 7.01 5.87
C GLN A 60 -12.21 6.44 6.90
N ALA A 61 -11.91 5.14 6.83
CA ALA A 61 -10.91 4.51 7.69
C ALA A 61 -9.51 5.11 7.47
N LEU A 62 -9.12 5.32 6.21
CA LEU A 62 -7.83 5.93 5.85
C LEU A 62 -7.72 7.38 6.34
N ILE A 63 -8.73 8.21 6.11
CA ILE A 63 -8.74 9.62 6.54
C ILE A 63 -8.66 9.72 8.07
N ARG A 64 -9.42 8.89 8.78
CA ARG A 64 -9.37 8.84 10.25
C ARG A 64 -7.98 8.44 10.75
N HIS A 65 -7.38 7.41 10.17
CA HIS A 65 -6.03 6.98 10.52
C HIS A 65 -5.00 8.09 10.25
N ALA A 66 -5.05 8.72 9.07
CA ALA A 66 -4.15 9.80 8.68
C ALA A 66 -4.24 10.99 9.65
N TYR A 67 -5.45 11.48 9.92
CA TYR A 67 -5.67 12.60 10.85
C TYR A 67 -5.18 12.29 12.27
N GLN A 68 -5.42 11.08 12.76
CA GLN A 68 -5.05 10.71 14.13
C GLN A 68 -3.55 10.49 14.31
N ASN A 69 -2.86 9.96 13.28
CA ASN A 69 -1.52 9.40 13.45
C ASN A 69 -0.42 10.15 12.70
N VAL A 70 -0.74 10.93 11.67
CA VAL A 70 0.26 11.60 10.83
C VAL A 70 0.24 13.11 11.12
N PRO A 71 1.34 13.68 11.68
CA PRO A 71 1.41 15.10 12.03
C PRO A 71 0.97 16.04 10.90
N TYR A 72 1.49 15.84 9.69
CA TYR A 72 1.17 16.68 8.53
C TYR A 72 -0.33 16.73 8.22
N TYR A 73 -1.01 15.58 8.20
CA TYR A 73 -2.43 15.53 7.86
C TYR A 73 -3.31 16.11 8.96
N ARG A 74 -2.92 15.95 10.23
CA ARG A 74 -3.61 16.63 11.34
C ARG A 74 -3.56 18.15 11.17
N ASP A 75 -2.36 18.68 10.96
CA ASP A 75 -2.15 20.14 10.82
C ASP A 75 -2.79 20.69 9.53
N LEU A 76 -2.86 19.89 8.45
CA LEU A 76 -3.59 20.24 7.24
C LEU A 76 -5.09 20.39 7.50
N PHE A 77 -5.71 19.39 8.15
CA PHE A 77 -7.13 19.42 8.47
C PHE A 77 -7.48 20.58 9.42
N ASP A 78 -6.66 20.80 10.45
CA ASP A 78 -6.87 21.87 11.42
C ASP A 78 -6.77 23.26 10.74
N ARG A 79 -5.81 23.46 9.82
CA ARG A 79 -5.68 24.70 9.03
C ARG A 79 -6.87 24.94 8.10
N LEU A 80 -7.40 23.88 7.49
CA LEU A 80 -8.59 23.95 6.63
C LEU A 80 -9.89 23.99 7.43
N ARG A 81 -9.83 23.87 8.77
CA ARG A 81 -10.99 23.74 9.67
C ARG A 81 -11.91 22.60 9.28
N LEU A 82 -11.33 21.49 8.80
CA LEU A 82 -12.04 20.27 8.43
C LEU A 82 -11.91 19.22 9.52
N ARG A 83 -12.94 18.40 9.67
CA ARG A 83 -12.93 17.19 10.49
C ARG A 83 -12.85 15.95 9.60
N PRO A 84 -12.32 14.82 10.09
CA PRO A 84 -12.31 13.56 9.34
C PRO A 84 -13.69 13.15 8.81
N ASP A 85 -14.75 13.41 9.58
CA ASP A 85 -16.13 13.04 9.22
C ASP A 85 -16.72 13.94 8.11
N ASP A 86 -16.03 15.00 7.70
CA ASP A 86 -16.41 15.83 6.55
C ASP A 86 -16.01 15.18 5.21
N ILE A 87 -15.22 14.11 5.23
CA ILE A 87 -14.80 13.33 4.07
C ILE A 87 -15.46 11.95 4.14
N LYS A 88 -16.61 11.77 3.47
CA LYS A 88 -17.41 10.54 3.54
C LYS A 88 -17.29 9.68 2.30
N ALA A 89 -17.11 10.30 1.14
CA ALA A 89 -17.02 9.63 -0.15
C ALA A 89 -15.89 10.22 -1.01
N PRO A 90 -15.45 9.54 -2.09
CA PRO A 90 -14.39 10.05 -2.97
C PRO A 90 -14.64 11.47 -3.51
N ALA A 91 -15.91 11.85 -3.72
CA ALA A 91 -16.28 13.19 -4.16
C ALA A 91 -15.92 14.32 -3.17
N ASP A 92 -15.74 14.00 -1.89
CA ASP A 92 -15.33 14.97 -0.86
C ASP A 92 -13.84 15.29 -0.91
N LEU A 93 -13.02 14.48 -1.59
CA LEU A 93 -11.56 14.68 -1.67
C LEU A 93 -11.18 16.02 -2.29
N LYS A 94 -12.06 16.64 -3.08
CA LYS A 94 -11.89 18.00 -3.61
C LYS A 94 -11.74 19.08 -2.54
N LYS A 95 -12.12 18.80 -1.28
CA LYS A 95 -11.93 19.69 -0.13
C LYS A 95 -10.47 19.72 0.35
N LEU A 96 -9.66 18.73 -0.05
CA LEU A 96 -8.26 18.61 0.32
C LEU A 96 -7.37 19.03 -0.86
N PRO A 97 -6.27 19.77 -0.62
CA PRO A 97 -5.30 20.05 -1.65
C PRO A 97 -4.53 18.78 -2.04
N VAL A 98 -4.05 18.74 -3.28
CA VAL A 98 -3.16 17.68 -3.76
C VAL A 98 -1.81 17.79 -3.05
N LEU A 99 -1.26 16.66 -2.60
CA LEU A 99 0.04 16.63 -1.95
C LEU A 99 1.16 16.85 -2.98
N GLU A 100 1.93 17.93 -2.78
CA GLU A 100 3.10 18.23 -3.60
C GLU A 100 4.35 17.47 -3.12
N LYS A 101 5.23 17.12 -4.07
CA LYS A 101 6.44 16.34 -3.80
C LYS A 101 7.42 17.11 -2.91
N GLU A 102 7.47 18.42 -3.08
CA GLU A 102 8.31 19.36 -2.36
C GLU A 102 7.97 19.36 -0.86
N ALA A 103 6.68 19.33 -0.51
CA ALA A 103 6.23 19.28 0.88
C ALA A 103 6.79 18.04 1.61
N VAL A 104 6.77 16.88 0.95
CA VAL A 104 7.31 15.63 1.50
C VAL A 104 8.84 15.69 1.64
N ARG A 105 9.53 16.25 0.64
CA ARG A 105 11.00 16.36 0.64
C ARG A 105 11.52 17.29 1.73
N ASN A 106 10.83 18.40 1.97
CA ASN A 106 11.28 19.41 2.93
C ASN A 106 11.03 18.98 4.38
N CYS A 107 9.96 18.22 4.63
CA CYS A 107 9.53 17.85 5.99
C CYS A 107 9.19 16.35 6.10
N PRO A 108 10.11 15.41 5.81
CA PRO A 108 9.79 13.98 5.71
C PRO A 108 9.31 13.37 7.04
N CYS A 109 9.81 13.87 8.17
CA CYS A 109 9.46 13.39 9.50
C CYS A 109 7.97 13.59 9.82
N ASP A 110 7.33 14.62 9.26
CA ASP A 110 5.93 14.96 9.54
C ASP A 110 4.93 14.05 8.83
N PHE A 111 5.40 13.30 7.83
CA PHE A 111 4.60 12.33 7.08
C PHE A 111 4.66 10.92 7.68
N VAL A 112 5.46 10.71 8.73
CA VAL A 112 5.58 9.40 9.38
C VAL A 112 4.47 9.23 10.41
N ALA A 113 3.66 8.18 10.25
CA ALA A 113 2.62 7.84 11.20
C ALA A 113 3.22 7.44 12.56
N ARG A 114 2.71 8.01 13.65
CA ARG A 114 3.18 7.72 15.02
C ARG A 114 2.95 6.27 15.45
N ASN A 115 1.93 5.62 14.89
CA ASN A 115 1.58 4.23 15.17
C ASN A 115 2.22 3.23 14.21
N HIS A 116 3.20 3.65 13.40
CA HIS A 116 3.95 2.74 12.55
C HIS A 116 4.96 1.93 13.37
N SER A 117 4.81 0.61 13.40
CA SER A 117 5.82 -0.29 13.94
C SER A 117 7.09 -0.21 13.10
N ARG A 118 8.16 0.38 13.65
CA ARG A 118 9.50 0.21 13.11
C ARG A 118 9.89 -1.24 13.29
N MET A 119 9.79 -2.05 12.23
CA MET A 119 10.48 -3.34 12.22
C MET A 119 11.97 -3.04 12.36
N LYS A 120 12.57 -3.50 13.47
CA LYS A 120 14.02 -3.44 13.71
C LYS A 120 14.74 -4.44 12.82
#